data_AF-A0A093Z4T3-F1
#
_entry.id   AF-A0A093Z4T3-F1
#
_cell.length_a   1.000
_cell.length_b   1.000
_cell.length_c   1.000
_cell.angle_alpha   90.00
_cell.angle_beta   90.00
_cell.angle_gamma   90.00
#
_symmetry.space_group_name_H-M   'P 1'
#
loop_
_entity.id
_entity.type
_entity.pdbx_description
1 polymer ?
#
loop_
_entity_poly.entity_id
_entity_poly.type
_entity_poly.pdbx_seq_one_letter_code
_entity_poly.pdbx_strand_id
1 'polypeptide(L)'
;ETYAHDLAIFAKLGGGHLASVHPPPPDLPANVTGGMIFAVNDIATPVWKEYVTPALKSGKLQCLPPPTVVGKGLEHINEALKKCKAGVSATKLVVEL
;
A
#
# COMPACT_ATOMS: atom_id res chain seq x y z
N GLU A 1 -8.71 12.23 0.61
CA GLU A 1 -7.39 12.89 0.71
C GLU A 1 -6.42 12.45 -0.38
N THR A 2 -6.15 11.14 -0.60
CA THR A 2 -5.16 10.66 -1.58
C THR A 2 -5.32 11.25 -2.98
N TYR A 3 -6.49 11.07 -3.62
CA TYR A 3 -6.71 11.59 -4.98
C TYR A 3 -6.58 13.10 -5.10
N ALA A 4 -6.96 13.87 -4.08
CA ALA A 4 -6.81 15.32 -4.11
C ALA A 4 -5.33 15.74 -4.11
N HIS A 5 -4.49 15.02 -3.35
CA HIS A 5 -3.03 15.23 -3.37
C HIS A 5 -2.43 14.82 -4.71
N ASP A 6 -2.85 13.67 -5.27
CA ASP A 6 -2.36 13.21 -6.58
C ASP A 6 -2.71 14.20 -7.69
N LEU A 7 -3.95 14.71 -7.70
CA LEU A 7 -4.40 15.71 -8.67
C LEU A 7 -3.61 17.03 -8.56
N ALA A 8 -3.28 17.46 -7.34
CA ALA A 8 -2.42 18.64 -7.14
C ALA A 8 -1.00 18.43 -7.68
N ILE A 9 -0.47 17.20 -7.62
CA ILE A 9 0.81 16.83 -8.24
C ILE A 9 0.67 16.84 -9.77
N PHE A 10 -0.36 16.20 -10.32
CA PHE A 10 -0.59 16.17 -11.78
C PHE A 10 -0.80 17.56 -12.39
N ALA A 11 -1.45 18.47 -11.67
CA ALA A 11 -1.60 19.86 -12.09
C ALA A 11 -0.23 20.54 -12.30
N LYS A 12 0.76 20.24 -11.44
CA LYS A 12 2.14 20.73 -11.57
C LYS A 12 2.93 20.01 -12.66
N LEU A 13 2.62 18.75 -12.94
CA LEU A 13 3.25 17.94 -13.99
C LEU A 13 2.65 18.18 -15.39
N GLY A 14 1.53 18.91 -15.49
CA GLY A 14 0.84 19.15 -16.75
C GLY A 14 -0.10 18.03 -17.20
N GLY A 15 -0.38 17.05 -16.32
CA GLY A 15 -1.23 15.88 -16.61
C GLY A 15 -0.51 14.55 -16.45
N GLY A 16 -1.19 13.44 -16.78
CA GLY A 16 -0.59 12.10 -16.72
C GLY A 16 -1.58 10.96 -16.46
N HIS A 17 -1.05 9.82 -16.01
CA HIS A 17 -1.84 8.62 -15.71
C HIS A 17 -1.95 8.41 -14.20
N LEU A 18 -3.15 8.55 -13.66
CA LEU A 18 -3.46 8.22 -12.27
C LEU A 18 -3.76 6.72 -12.18
N ALA A 19 -2.79 5.94 -11.70
CA ALA A 19 -2.98 4.52 -11.43
C ALA A 19 -3.50 4.30 -10.00
N SER A 20 -4.54 3.49 -9.86
CA SER A 20 -5.22 3.28 -8.57
C SER A 20 -5.62 1.81 -8.41
N VAL A 21 -5.60 1.29 -7.18
CA VAL A 21 -6.04 -0.09 -6.88
C VAL A 21 -7.56 -0.20 -6.63
N HIS A 22 -8.25 0.94 -6.65
CA HIS A 22 -9.70 1.08 -6.64
C HIS A 22 -10.14 1.84 -7.90
N PRO A 23 -11.44 1.83 -8.26
CA PRO A 23 -11.95 2.69 -9.31
C PRO A 23 -11.51 4.15 -9.08
N PRO A 24 -10.90 4.81 -10.09
CA PRO A 24 -10.55 6.21 -9.97
C PRO A 24 -11.81 7.09 -9.86
N PRO A 25 -11.70 8.33 -9.36
CA PRO A 25 -12.80 9.28 -9.37
C PRO A 25 -13.36 9.46 -10.80
N PRO A 26 -14.68 9.61 -10.96
CA PRO A 26 -15.29 9.79 -12.28
C PRO A 26 -14.96 11.15 -12.91
N ASP A 27 -14.61 12.13 -12.07
CA ASP A 27 -14.44 13.54 -12.38
C ASP A 27 -12.96 13.95 -12.37
N LEU A 28 -12.18 13.37 -13.29
CA LEU A 28 -10.77 13.73 -13.48
C LEU A 28 -10.61 14.90 -14.45
N PRO A 29 -9.58 15.76 -14.25
CA PRO A 29 -9.21 16.78 -15.23
C PRO A 29 -8.93 16.16 -16.62
N ALA A 30 -9.23 16.91 -17.69
CA ALA A 30 -9.13 16.40 -19.07
C ALA A 30 -7.73 15.91 -19.48
N ASN A 31 -6.68 16.40 -18.83
CA ASN A 31 -5.29 15.99 -19.05
C ASN A 31 -4.82 14.88 -18.09
N VAL A 32 -5.72 14.27 -17.31
CA VAL A 32 -5.43 13.16 -16.39
C VAL A 32 -6.26 11.94 -16.77
N THR A 33 -5.59 10.85 -17.09
CA THR A 33 -6.23 9.55 -17.39
C THR A 33 -6.20 8.68 -16.14
N GLY A 34 -7.37 8.34 -15.61
CA GLY A 34 -7.51 7.41 -14.49
C GLY A 34 -7.53 5.95 -14.95
N GLY A 35 -6.78 5.09 -14.27
CA GLY A 35 -6.77 3.65 -14.50
C GLY A 35 -6.87 2.87 -13.19
N MET A 36 -7.72 1.84 -13.19
CA MET A 36 -7.74 0.86 -12.11
C MET A 36 -6.79 -0.29 -12.45
N ILE A 37 -5.83 -0.56 -11.57
CA ILE A 37 -4.99 -1.76 -11.62
C ILE A 37 -5.64 -2.80 -10.71
N PHE A 38 -6.26 -3.81 -11.32
CA PHE A 38 -6.82 -4.95 -10.61
C PHE A 38 -6.01 -6.21 -10.94
N ALA A 39 -5.07 -6.55 -10.07
CA ALA A 39 -4.10 -7.63 -10.29
C ALA A 39 -4.64 -9.01 -9.82
N VAL A 40 -5.82 -9.40 -10.31
CA VAL A 40 -6.37 -10.75 -10.09
C VAL A 40 -6.37 -11.49 -11.42
N ASN A 41 -5.27 -12.18 -11.69
CA ASN A 41 -5.12 -13.09 -12.83
C ASN A 41 -4.32 -14.33 -12.42
N ASP A 42 -4.05 -15.19 -13.38
CA ASP A 42 -3.28 -16.43 -13.24
C ASP A 42 -1.80 -16.21 -12.82
N ILE A 43 -1.27 -14.99 -12.94
CA ILE A 43 0.09 -14.63 -12.53
C ILE A 43 0.18 -14.39 -11.01
N ALA A 44 -0.90 -13.92 -10.37
CA ALA A 44 -0.85 -13.51 -8.97
C ALA A 44 -0.44 -14.65 -8.02
N THR A 45 -1.03 -15.84 -8.18
CA THR A 45 -0.75 -16.99 -7.31
C THR A 45 0.69 -17.49 -7.44
N PRO A 46 1.23 -17.75 -8.65
CA PRO A 46 2.64 -18.12 -8.83
C PRO A 46 3.59 -17.07 -8.27
N VAL A 47 3.35 -15.76 -8.48
CA VAL A 47 4.23 -14.72 -7.94
C VAL A 47 4.31 -14.79 -6.41
N TRP A 48 3.18 -14.89 -5.72
CA TRP A 48 3.18 -14.93 -4.25
C TRP A 48 3.75 -16.24 -3.70
N LYS A 49 3.38 -17.37 -4.31
CA LYS A 49 3.74 -18.71 -3.82
C LYS A 49 5.16 -19.11 -4.20
N GLU A 50 5.57 -18.86 -5.43
CA GLU A 50 6.81 -19.40 -6.02
C GLU A 50 7.95 -18.38 -5.98
N TYR A 51 7.66 -17.07 -5.98
CA TYR A 51 8.69 -16.04 -5.87
C TYR A 51 8.73 -15.38 -4.49
N VAL A 52 7.64 -14.71 -4.06
CA VAL A 52 7.67 -13.88 -2.84
C VAL A 52 7.96 -14.72 -1.60
N THR A 53 7.27 -15.84 -1.42
CA THR A 53 7.44 -16.69 -0.23
C THR A 53 8.87 -17.25 -0.12
N PRO A 54 9.47 -17.89 -1.16
CA PRO A 54 10.86 -18.35 -1.09
C PRO A 54 11.88 -17.20 -1.00
N ALA A 55 11.63 -16.06 -1.66
CA ALA A 55 12.52 -14.91 -1.62
C ALA A 55 12.57 -14.26 -0.22
N LEU A 56 11.45 -14.21 0.50
CA LEU A 56 11.41 -13.80 1.91
C LEU A 56 12.17 -14.81 2.79
N LYS A 57 11.93 -16.12 2.60
CA LYS A 57 12.61 -17.18 3.38
C LYS A 57 14.14 -17.16 3.19
N SER A 58 14.60 -16.86 1.99
CA SER A 58 16.04 -16.77 1.65
C SER A 58 16.66 -15.41 1.94
N GLY A 59 15.88 -14.40 2.32
CA GLY A 59 16.35 -13.03 2.55
C GLY A 59 16.65 -12.23 1.27
N LYS A 60 16.35 -12.76 0.08
CA LYS A 60 16.42 -12.02 -1.20
C LYS A 60 15.41 -10.87 -1.24
N LEU A 61 14.24 -11.09 -0.65
CA LEU A 61 13.33 -10.02 -0.27
C LEU A 61 13.45 -9.79 1.24
N GLN A 62 13.55 -8.53 1.63
CA GLN A 62 13.66 -8.12 3.03
C GLN A 62 12.39 -7.36 3.43
N CYS A 63 11.86 -7.67 4.62
CA CYS A 63 10.77 -6.91 5.23
C CYS A 63 11.31 -5.59 5.78
N LEU A 64 11.34 -4.56 4.92
CA LEU A 64 11.82 -3.23 5.28
C LEU A 64 10.73 -2.16 5.08
N PRO A 65 10.68 -1.13 5.95
CA PRO A 65 11.49 -1.00 7.17
C PRO A 65 11.11 -2.07 8.21
N PRO A 66 11.99 -2.36 9.20
CA PRO A 66 11.69 -3.31 10.27
C PRO A 66 10.37 -2.94 10.98
N PRO A 67 9.58 -3.93 11.42
CA PRO A 67 8.31 -3.65 12.07
C PRO A 67 8.50 -3.02 13.46
N THR A 68 7.51 -2.23 13.87
CA THR A 68 7.36 -1.81 15.27
C THR A 68 6.39 -2.77 15.95
N VAL A 69 6.87 -3.53 16.92
CA VAL A 69 6.01 -4.33 17.82
C VAL A 69 5.36 -3.37 18.82
N VAL A 70 4.03 -3.26 18.76
CA VAL A 70 3.25 -2.36 19.62
C VAL A 70 3.05 -2.96 21.01
N GLY A 71 2.98 -4.28 21.10
CA GLY A 71 2.86 -5.04 22.34
C GLY A 71 2.48 -6.49 22.06
N LYS A 72 2.24 -7.26 23.13
CA LYS A 72 1.81 -8.65 23.08
C LYS A 72 0.47 -8.79 23.78
N GLY A 73 -0.52 -9.41 23.13
CA GLY A 73 -1.88 -9.54 23.62
C GLY A 73 -2.88 -8.64 22.88
N LEU A 74 -4.15 -9.06 22.86
CA LEU A 74 -5.23 -8.40 22.11
C LEU A 74 -5.54 -6.98 22.62
N GLU A 75 -5.18 -6.67 23.87
CA GLU A 75 -5.32 -5.36 24.49
C GLU A 75 -4.56 -4.25 23.74
N HIS A 76 -3.50 -4.60 23.00
CA HIS A 76 -2.70 -3.66 22.22
C HIS A 76 -3.29 -3.32 20.84
N ILE A 77 -4.34 -4.00 20.38
CA ILE A 77 -4.92 -3.77 19.04
C ILE A 77 -5.38 -2.31 18.88
N ASN A 78 -6.07 -1.77 19.88
CA ASN A 78 -6.56 -0.39 19.82
C ASN A 78 -5.42 0.63 19.77
N GLU A 79 -4.33 0.37 20.48
CA GLU A 79 -3.12 1.21 20.42
C GLU A 79 -2.48 1.15 19.03
N ALA A 80 -2.36 -0.05 18.44
CA ALA A 80 -1.81 -0.24 17.11
C ALA A 80 -2.64 0.49 16.04
N LEU A 81 -3.97 0.43 16.12
CA LEU A 81 -4.87 1.15 15.21
C LEU A 81 -4.72 2.68 15.35
N LYS A 82 -4.59 3.19 16.58
CA LYS A 82 -4.32 4.63 16.81
C LYS A 82 -3.00 5.07 16.17
N LYS A 83 -1.92 4.29 16.36
CA LYS A 83 -0.62 4.56 15.73
C LYS A 83 -0.69 4.51 14.21
N CYS A 84 -1.41 3.52 13.64
CA CYS A 84 -1.61 3.41 12.20
C CYS A 84 -2.28 4.67 11.62
N LYS A 85 -3.35 5.15 12.28
CA LYS A 85 -4.07 6.35 11.86
C LYS A 85 -3.22 7.63 11.97
N ALA A 86 -2.30 7.70 12.93
CA ALA A 86 -1.37 8.82 13.07
C ALA A 86 -0.30 8.88 11.96
N GLY A 87 -0.16 7.81 11.15
CA GLY A 87 0.84 7.70 10.10
C GLY A 87 2.13 7.04 10.59
N VAL A 88 2.67 6.12 9.78
CA VAL A 88 3.80 5.25 10.17
C VAL A 88 4.93 5.18 9.13
N SER A 89 4.85 5.98 8.06
CA SER A 89 5.85 6.02 6.98
C SER A 89 6.23 4.62 6.47
N ALA A 90 5.23 3.85 6.03
CA ALA A 90 5.32 2.45 5.61
C ALA A 90 5.78 1.43 6.66
N THR A 91 6.08 1.84 7.91
CA THR A 91 6.44 0.90 8.99
C THR A 91 5.29 0.00 9.36
N LYS A 92 5.53 -1.31 9.35
CA LYS A 92 4.54 -2.30 9.77
C LYS A 92 4.38 -2.26 11.30
N LEU A 93 3.15 -2.11 11.77
CA LEU A 93 2.81 -2.32 13.18
C LEU A 93 2.44 -3.80 13.41
N VAL A 94 2.99 -4.39 14.45
CA VAL A 94 2.75 -5.79 14.84
C VAL A 94 2.24 -5.82 16.27
N VAL A 95 1.19 -6.64 16.51
CA VAL A 95 0.77 -7.05 17.84
C VAL A 95 1.05 -8.56 17.92
N GLU A 96 1.87 -8.96 18.86
CA GLU A 96 2.17 -10.38 19.09
C GLU A 96 1.04 -11.02 19.90
N LEU A 97 0.89 -12.34 19.75
CA LEU A 97 -0.06 -13.14 20.54
C LEU A 97 0.68 -13.95 21.59
#